data_AF-A0A0M9DN57-F1
#
_entry.id   AF-A0A0M9DN57-F1
#
_cell.length_a   1.000
_cell.length_b   1.000
_cell.length_c   1.000
_cell.angle_alpha   90.00
_cell.angle_beta   90.00
_cell.angle_gamma   90.00
#
_symmetry.space_group_name_H-M   'P 1'
#
loop_
_entity.id
_entity.type
_entity.pdbx_description
1 polymer ?
#
loop_
_entity_poly.entity_id
_entity_poly.type
_entity_poly.pdbx_seq_one_letter_code
_entity_poly.pdbx_strand_id
1 'polypeptide(L)'
;MPNITTFEILDNEIKKIGEKPIVLEALWDGDTQGWFLCLYIYIETGYLFNKKVTRHSLGHITLGDDIRVFSGGQWTEAILAKEFGQKAISKYNLEFYFPSPEQPDDDCPKWTERNLAIKCVDCGKLIIPTDSPFLPKDICYNCHLTREQNEKLVKNDLIQEGVILYLENSEKSEKIGFWGSYSYIIISNFKIHQIYNIDSINSLTVFKLGRFEINNLKNDVLNELNNKLMIYEKPKINEMERRFSKSFYEIEYNSITYQLETRQNKDHNNILEYIRTLKYLDKALSEGYDLKICFLRGITYQDDKFLRHINYLYKGQLEKEKIIEDFKNLLSQKQILDTLQKLEKLGCLTVFDRTVTLTELGKNIV
;
A
#
# COMPACT_ATOMS: atom_id res chain seq x y z
N MET A 1 -1.79 0.76 26.15
CA MET A 1 -3.23 1.10 26.30
C MET A 1 -4.05 -0.14 26.02
N PRO A 2 -5.21 -0.33 26.66
CA PRO A 2 -6.01 -1.54 26.43
C PRO A 2 -6.61 -1.54 25.01
N ASN A 3 -6.68 -2.72 24.40
CA ASN A 3 -7.44 -2.95 23.18
C ASN A 3 -8.91 -3.20 23.56
N ILE A 4 -9.82 -2.36 23.08
CA ILE A 4 -11.23 -2.32 23.46
C ILE A 4 -12.03 -3.04 22.38
N THR A 5 -12.19 -4.35 22.56
CA THR A 5 -12.92 -5.23 21.64
C THR A 5 -14.36 -5.50 22.05
N THR A 6 -14.75 -5.17 23.29
CA THR A 6 -16.13 -5.30 23.79
C THR A 6 -16.56 -4.09 24.62
N PHE A 7 -17.87 -3.90 24.78
CA PHE A 7 -18.41 -2.79 25.56
C PHE A 7 -18.09 -2.93 27.07
N GLU A 8 -17.93 -4.15 27.58
CA GLU A 8 -17.57 -4.40 28.98
C GLU A 8 -16.17 -3.88 29.29
N ILE A 9 -15.23 -4.02 28.35
CA ILE A 9 -13.88 -3.44 28.48
C ILE A 9 -13.99 -1.91 28.53
N LEU A 10 -14.75 -1.32 27.59
CA LEU A 10 -14.97 0.13 27.55
C LEU A 10 -15.60 0.65 28.86
N ASP A 11 -16.66 0.00 29.33
CA ASP A 11 -17.38 0.32 30.56
C ASP A 11 -16.46 0.28 31.78
N ASN A 12 -15.58 -0.72 31.85
CA ASN A 12 -14.59 -0.82 32.92
C ASN A 12 -13.57 0.33 32.88
N GLU A 13 -13.08 0.71 31.69
CA GLU A 13 -12.16 1.85 31.57
C GLU A 13 -12.84 3.18 31.94
N ILE A 14 -14.11 3.39 31.55
CA ILE A 14 -14.87 4.59 31.95
C ILE A 14 -15.05 4.64 33.47
N LYS A 15 -15.41 3.50 34.09
CA LYS A 15 -15.62 3.43 35.55
C LYS A 15 -14.36 3.74 36.36
N LYS A 16 -13.16 3.40 35.86
CA LYS A 16 -11.90 3.69 36.54
C LYS A 16 -11.64 5.19 36.74
N ILE A 17 -12.26 6.04 35.94
CA ILE A 17 -12.09 7.50 36.02
C ILE A 17 -12.90 8.10 37.17
N GLY A 18 -14.04 7.47 37.54
CA GLY A 18 -14.83 7.81 38.73
C GLY A 18 -15.66 9.11 38.66
N GLU A 19 -15.41 9.96 37.67
CA GLU A 19 -16.08 11.26 37.48
C GLU A 19 -17.20 11.20 36.44
N LYS A 20 -18.08 12.21 36.43
CA LYS A 20 -19.20 12.26 35.48
C LYS A 20 -18.68 12.45 34.03
N PRO A 21 -18.87 11.47 33.14
CA PRO A 21 -18.51 11.64 31.73
C PRO A 21 -19.50 12.60 31.05
N ILE A 22 -18.99 13.44 30.16
CA ILE A 22 -19.81 14.34 29.34
C ILE A 22 -19.76 13.96 27.86
N VAL A 23 -18.62 13.46 27.37
CA VAL A 23 -18.43 13.07 25.98
C VAL A 23 -17.57 11.81 25.89
N LEU A 24 -18.00 10.87 25.06
CA LEU A 24 -17.17 9.79 24.53
C LEU A 24 -16.76 10.17 23.10
N GLU A 25 -15.47 10.28 22.86
CA GLU A 25 -14.87 10.62 21.57
C GLU A 25 -14.19 9.40 20.96
N ALA A 26 -14.42 9.18 19.68
CA ALA A 26 -13.68 8.23 18.85
C ALA A 26 -12.99 9.00 17.71
N LEU A 27 -11.67 8.88 17.61
CA LEU A 27 -10.87 9.48 16.54
C LEU A 27 -10.02 8.40 15.89
N TRP A 28 -9.86 8.50 14.57
CA TRP A 28 -8.88 7.68 13.87
C TRP A 28 -7.47 8.14 14.19
N ASP A 29 -6.58 7.16 14.23
CA ASP A 29 -5.15 7.34 14.31
C ASP A 29 -4.52 6.17 13.53
N GLY A 30 -3.33 6.37 13.00
CA GLY A 30 -2.71 5.37 12.15
C GLY A 30 -1.52 5.88 11.37
N ASP A 31 -0.75 4.94 10.85
CA ASP A 31 0.37 5.23 9.96
C ASP A 31 0.52 4.11 8.93
N THR A 32 1.72 3.94 8.39
CA THR A 32 2.06 2.85 7.46
C THR A 32 1.83 1.43 8.02
N GLN A 33 1.65 1.26 9.34
CA GLN A 33 1.41 -0.02 10.01
C GLN A 33 -0.09 -0.28 10.25
N GLY A 34 -0.93 0.74 10.06
CA GLY A 34 -2.36 0.59 9.94
C GLY A 34 -3.19 1.57 10.78
N TRP A 35 -4.51 1.49 10.62
CA TRP A 35 -5.52 2.35 11.21
C TRP A 35 -6.17 1.71 12.43
N PHE A 36 -6.44 2.53 13.44
CA PHE A 36 -7.17 2.16 14.65
C PHE A 36 -7.98 3.35 15.16
N LEU A 37 -8.95 3.08 16.05
CA LEU A 37 -9.73 4.15 16.68
C LEU A 37 -9.25 4.35 18.11
N CYS A 38 -8.74 5.54 18.41
CA CYS A 38 -8.49 5.97 19.78
C CYS A 38 -9.79 6.42 20.45
N LEU A 39 -10.07 5.87 21.63
CA LEU A 39 -11.22 6.26 22.44
C LEU A 39 -10.79 7.18 23.59
N TYR A 40 -11.50 8.29 23.74
CA TYR A 40 -11.28 9.26 24.80
C TYR A 40 -12.58 9.59 25.50
N ILE A 41 -12.50 9.91 26.78
CA ILE A 41 -13.63 10.46 27.53
C ILE A 41 -13.28 11.86 28.03
N TYR A 42 -14.24 12.76 27.90
CA TYR A 42 -14.19 14.06 28.54
C TYR A 42 -15.00 14.00 29.82
N ILE A 43 -14.41 14.49 30.90
CA ILE A 43 -15.07 14.67 32.19
C ILE A 43 -15.09 16.16 32.55
N GLU A 44 -16.15 16.57 33.24
CA GLU A 44 -16.26 17.90 33.83
C GLU A 44 -16.04 17.77 35.34
N THR A 45 -15.06 18.50 35.87
CA THR A 45 -14.79 18.57 37.32
C THR A 45 -14.93 20.00 37.83
N GLY A 46 -15.23 20.16 39.12
CA GLY A 46 -15.37 21.46 39.78
C GLY A 46 -16.80 21.91 40.06
N TYR A 47 -16.95 23.03 40.78
CA TYR A 47 -18.24 23.55 41.27
C TYR A 47 -18.49 24.98 40.76
N LEU A 48 -19.72 25.25 40.30
CA LEU A 48 -20.22 26.50 39.70
C LEU A 48 -19.28 27.17 38.68
N PHE A 49 -18.37 28.03 39.14
CA PHE A 49 -17.56 28.93 38.31
C PHE A 49 -16.17 28.38 37.96
N ASN A 50 -15.75 27.28 38.60
CA ASN A 50 -14.44 26.65 38.37
C ASN A 50 -14.59 25.28 37.68
N LYS A 51 -15.46 25.19 36.67
CA LYS A 51 -15.63 23.99 35.85
C LYS A 51 -14.40 23.81 34.96
N LYS A 52 -13.79 22.63 35.02
CA LYS A 52 -12.66 22.23 34.17
C LYS A 52 -13.04 20.99 33.39
N VAL A 53 -12.86 21.05 32.07
CA VAL A 53 -12.99 19.88 31.22
C VAL A 53 -11.61 19.24 31.06
N THR A 54 -11.53 17.94 31.28
CA THR A 54 -10.30 17.16 31.06
C THR A 54 -10.58 15.94 30.19
N ARG A 55 -9.60 15.60 29.35
CA ARG A 55 -9.67 14.47 28.41
C ARG A 55 -8.81 13.33 28.94
N HIS A 56 -9.38 12.14 29.01
CA HIS A 56 -8.70 10.91 29.42
C HIS A 56 -8.76 9.91 28.27
N SER A 57 -7.66 9.22 28.01
CA SER A 57 -7.68 8.13 27.02
C SER A 57 -8.13 6.84 27.68
N LEU A 58 -9.05 6.15 27.02
CA LEU A 58 -9.60 4.88 27.48
C LEU A 58 -8.85 3.70 26.87
N GLY A 59 -8.41 3.81 25.62
CA GLY A 59 -7.80 2.73 24.87
C GLY A 59 -7.99 2.91 23.36
N HIS A 60 -7.81 1.83 22.61
CA HIS A 60 -8.01 1.82 21.16
C HIS A 60 -8.86 0.63 20.71
N ILE A 61 -9.53 0.75 19.57
CA ILE A 61 -10.16 -0.36 18.84
C ILE A 61 -9.27 -0.70 17.65
N THR A 62 -8.78 -1.94 17.59
CA THR A 62 -8.00 -2.46 16.45
C THR A 62 -8.51 -3.85 16.10
N LEU A 63 -9.02 -4.03 14.87
CA LEU A 63 -9.67 -5.25 14.41
C LEU A 63 -9.06 -5.73 13.08
N GLY A 64 -7.86 -6.32 13.16
CA GLY A 64 -7.21 -7.01 12.03
C GLY A 64 -6.19 -6.18 11.27
N ASP A 65 -5.79 -6.69 10.10
CA ASP A 65 -4.74 -6.12 9.27
C ASP A 65 -5.27 -5.12 8.22
N ASP A 66 -4.39 -4.21 7.80
CA ASP A 66 -4.74 -3.04 6.98
C ASP A 66 -4.68 -3.26 5.47
N ILE A 67 -4.64 -4.52 5.03
CA ILE A 67 -4.80 -4.86 3.61
C ILE A 67 -6.14 -4.36 3.03
N ARG A 68 -7.10 -4.04 3.91
CA ARG A 68 -8.40 -3.42 3.61
C ARG A 68 -8.29 -2.07 2.90
N VAL A 69 -7.22 -1.31 3.14
CA VAL A 69 -6.91 -0.07 2.40
C VAL A 69 -6.86 -0.32 0.89
N PHE A 70 -6.42 -1.52 0.49
CA PHE A 70 -6.26 -1.90 -0.92
C PHE A 70 -7.46 -2.69 -1.48
N SER A 71 -8.20 -3.41 -0.63
CA SER A 71 -9.32 -4.26 -1.05
C SER A 71 -10.71 -3.62 -0.88
N GLY A 72 -10.80 -2.41 -0.32
CA GLY A 72 -12.07 -1.71 -0.11
C GLY A 72 -12.97 -2.35 0.94
N GLY A 73 -12.36 -3.04 1.92
CA GLY A 73 -13.09 -3.71 3.00
C GLY A 73 -13.83 -2.74 3.94
N GLN A 74 -14.78 -3.25 4.71
CA GLN A 74 -15.47 -2.46 5.73
C GLN A 74 -14.53 -2.14 6.91
N TRP A 75 -14.64 -0.91 7.42
CA TRP A 75 -13.97 -0.46 8.65
C TRP A 75 -14.76 -0.96 9.87
N THR A 76 -14.49 -2.21 10.26
CA THR A 76 -15.17 -2.88 11.38
C THR A 76 -14.98 -2.16 12.70
N GLU A 77 -13.86 -1.46 12.88
CA GLU A 77 -13.58 -0.59 14.01
C GLU A 77 -14.63 0.52 14.13
N ALA A 78 -15.03 1.13 13.01
CA ALA A 78 -16.05 2.18 12.99
C ALA A 78 -17.44 1.64 13.34
N ILE A 79 -17.77 0.44 12.87
CA ILE A 79 -19.03 -0.23 13.24
C ILE A 79 -19.07 -0.47 14.74
N LEU A 80 -17.97 -1.00 15.31
CA LEU A 80 -17.87 -1.27 16.73
C LEU A 80 -17.90 0.01 17.57
N ALA A 81 -17.22 1.07 17.13
CA ALA A 81 -17.26 2.37 17.78
C ALA A 81 -18.68 2.97 17.79
N LYS A 82 -19.43 2.84 16.70
CA LYS A 82 -20.85 3.27 16.63
C LYS A 82 -21.70 2.48 17.64
N GLU A 83 -21.52 1.17 17.73
CA GLU A 83 -22.24 0.33 18.70
C GLU A 83 -21.91 0.72 20.15
N PHE A 84 -20.62 0.91 20.45
CA PHE A 84 -20.15 1.33 21.77
C PHE A 84 -20.65 2.72 22.13
N GLY A 85 -20.64 3.66 21.19
CA GLY A 85 -21.19 5.00 21.35
C GLY A 85 -22.66 4.97 21.76
N GLN A 86 -23.49 4.18 21.07
CA GLN A 86 -24.91 4.03 21.39
C GLN A 86 -25.15 3.45 22.79
N LYS A 87 -24.39 2.41 23.16
CA LYS A 87 -24.45 1.81 24.50
C LYS A 87 -24.00 2.81 25.58
N ALA A 88 -22.95 3.58 25.31
CA ALA A 88 -22.44 4.59 26.23
C ALA A 88 -23.41 5.77 26.42
N ILE A 89 -24.03 6.27 25.35
CA ILE A 89 -25.09 7.29 25.42
C ILE A 89 -26.19 6.81 26.36
N SER A 90 -26.68 5.58 26.14
CA SER A 90 -27.79 5.01 26.89
C SER A 90 -27.46 4.82 28.38
N LYS A 91 -26.21 4.43 28.68
CA LYS A 91 -25.77 4.13 30.05
C LYS A 91 -25.38 5.36 30.86
N TYR A 92 -24.72 6.33 30.23
CA TYR A 92 -24.08 7.44 30.92
C TYR A 92 -24.71 8.81 30.63
N ASN A 93 -25.65 8.90 29.68
CA ASN A 93 -26.24 10.15 29.24
C ASN A 93 -25.18 11.19 28.82
N LEU A 94 -24.26 10.75 27.96
CA LEU A 94 -23.15 11.52 27.38
C LEU A 94 -23.37 11.79 25.89
N GLU A 95 -22.61 12.74 25.33
CA GLU A 95 -22.50 12.92 23.87
C GLU A 95 -21.52 11.89 23.29
N PHE A 96 -21.88 11.25 22.16
CA PHE A 96 -20.91 10.47 21.39
C PHE A 96 -20.43 11.30 20.19
N TYR A 97 -19.13 11.54 20.14
CA TYR A 97 -18.49 12.33 19.09
C TYR A 97 -17.57 11.44 18.24
N PHE A 98 -17.95 11.23 16.98
CA PHE A 98 -17.18 10.46 16.01
C PHE A 98 -17.24 11.14 14.63
N PRO A 99 -16.29 12.02 14.30
CA PRO A 99 -16.37 12.91 13.14
C PRO A 99 -16.14 12.22 11.78
N SER A 100 -15.48 11.05 11.74
CA SER A 100 -15.24 10.30 10.49
C SER A 100 -15.71 8.84 10.58
N PRO A 101 -17.03 8.62 10.60
CA PRO A 101 -17.61 7.28 10.80
C PRO A 101 -17.51 6.33 9.60
N GLU A 102 -17.15 6.84 8.42
CA GLU A 102 -17.18 6.08 7.17
C GLU A 102 -15.79 5.68 6.66
N GLN A 103 -14.76 6.49 6.94
CA GLN A 103 -13.39 6.27 6.46
C GLN A 103 -12.36 6.76 7.49
N PRO A 104 -11.19 6.14 7.60
CA PRO A 104 -10.09 6.64 8.42
C PRO A 104 -9.63 8.02 8.01
N ASP A 105 -9.46 8.87 9.00
CA ASP A 105 -9.02 10.26 8.85
C ASP A 105 -8.58 10.80 10.23
N ASP A 106 -7.27 10.90 10.42
CA ASP A 106 -6.62 11.39 11.63
C ASP A 106 -6.53 12.92 11.71
N ASP A 107 -6.90 13.63 10.64
CA ASP A 107 -6.98 15.10 10.59
C ASP A 107 -8.33 15.64 11.12
N CYS A 108 -9.21 14.76 11.61
CA CYS A 108 -10.49 15.18 12.14
C CYS A 108 -10.36 15.95 13.46
N PRO A 109 -11.14 17.02 13.65
CA PRO A 109 -11.08 17.84 14.85
C PRO A 109 -11.44 17.03 16.09
N LYS A 110 -10.74 17.28 17.20
CA LYS A 110 -11.21 16.83 18.51
C LYS A 110 -12.55 17.47 18.85
N TRP A 111 -13.29 16.87 19.76
CA TRP A 111 -14.55 17.42 20.24
C TRP A 111 -14.40 18.86 20.71
N THR A 112 -13.34 19.20 21.45
CA THR A 112 -13.08 20.58 21.92
C THR A 112 -12.74 21.58 20.80
N GLU A 113 -12.38 21.10 19.62
CA GLU A 113 -11.96 21.90 18.46
C GLU A 113 -13.07 22.02 17.41
N ARG A 114 -14.21 21.33 17.61
CA ARG A 114 -15.32 21.25 16.63
C ARG A 114 -15.89 22.61 16.20
N ASN A 115 -15.77 23.63 17.04
CA ASN A 115 -16.20 25.00 16.73
C ASN A 115 -15.24 25.73 15.77
N LEU A 116 -14.01 25.25 15.62
CA LEU A 116 -13.03 25.74 14.64
C LEU A 116 -13.14 24.99 13.31
N ALA A 117 -13.87 23.87 13.30
CA ALA A 117 -13.99 23.01 12.13
C ALA A 117 -14.98 23.58 11.10
N ILE A 118 -14.72 23.23 9.85
CA ILE A 118 -15.64 23.44 8.73
C ILE A 118 -16.15 22.09 8.22
N LYS A 119 -17.19 22.10 7.39
CA LYS A 119 -17.64 20.90 6.68
C LYS A 119 -16.94 20.80 5.34
N CYS A 120 -16.38 19.64 5.05
CA CYS A 120 -15.88 19.27 3.73
C CYS A 120 -16.99 19.49 2.68
N VAL A 121 -16.68 20.20 1.60
CA VAL A 121 -17.65 20.52 0.54
C VAL A 121 -18.20 19.29 -0.19
N ASP A 122 -17.47 18.17 -0.19
CA ASP A 122 -17.85 16.95 -0.91
C ASP A 122 -18.63 15.96 -0.05
N CYS A 123 -18.15 15.68 1.18
CA CYS A 123 -18.72 14.63 2.03
C CYS A 123 -19.36 15.16 3.32
N GLY A 124 -19.29 16.46 3.60
CA GLY A 124 -19.86 17.09 4.80
C GLY A 124 -19.14 16.76 6.12
N LYS A 125 -18.06 15.94 6.08
CA LYS A 125 -17.21 15.60 7.24
C LYS A 125 -16.60 16.85 7.87
N LEU A 126 -16.53 16.89 9.19
CA LEU A 126 -15.86 17.98 9.92
C LEU A 126 -14.35 17.87 9.74
N ILE A 127 -13.71 18.98 9.37
CA ILE A 127 -12.26 19.08 9.18
C ILE A 127 -11.73 20.38 9.77
N ILE A 128 -10.47 20.36 10.20
CA ILE A 128 -9.70 21.58 10.42
C ILE A 128 -9.04 21.96 9.09
N PRO A 129 -9.20 23.20 8.59
CA PRO A 129 -8.50 23.64 7.39
C PRO A 129 -6.99 23.49 7.55
N THR A 130 -6.37 22.76 6.61
CA THR A 130 -4.92 22.61 6.54
C THR A 130 -4.21 23.96 6.36
N ASP A 131 -3.02 24.08 6.94
CA ASP A 131 -2.10 25.19 6.73
C ASP A 131 -1.21 24.98 5.49
N SER A 132 -1.22 23.78 4.91
CA SER A 132 -0.46 23.44 3.71
C SER A 132 -0.87 24.32 2.52
N PRO A 133 0.08 24.93 1.80
CA PRO A 133 -0.22 25.70 0.60
C PRO A 133 -0.59 24.79 -0.60
N PHE A 134 -0.39 23.47 -0.47
CA PHE A 134 -0.61 22.50 -1.54
C PHE A 134 -1.96 21.79 -1.46
N LEU A 135 -2.66 21.88 -0.33
CA LEU A 135 -3.93 21.20 -0.11
C LEU A 135 -5.08 22.21 -0.07
N PRO A 136 -6.25 21.90 -0.68
CA PRO A 136 -7.38 22.81 -0.62
C PRO A 136 -7.94 22.88 0.81
N LYS A 137 -8.42 24.07 1.19
CA LYS A 137 -8.80 24.37 2.59
C LYS A 137 -10.21 23.95 2.96
N ASP A 138 -11.05 23.66 1.98
CA ASP A 138 -12.50 23.44 2.09
C ASP A 138 -12.91 21.97 1.89
N ILE A 139 -11.94 21.07 1.70
CA ILE A 139 -12.14 19.66 1.39
C ILE A 139 -11.28 18.79 2.31
N CYS A 140 -11.78 17.62 2.70
CA CYS A 140 -10.97 16.66 3.43
C CYS A 140 -9.93 15.99 2.51
N TYR A 141 -8.83 15.51 3.09
CA TYR A 141 -7.74 14.88 2.35
C TYR A 141 -8.22 13.71 1.46
N ASN A 142 -9.08 12.84 2.00
CA ASN A 142 -9.66 11.72 1.27
C ASN A 142 -10.47 12.13 0.01
N CYS A 143 -11.31 13.17 0.13
CA CYS A 143 -12.07 13.69 -1.02
C CYS A 143 -11.15 14.39 -2.03
N HIS A 144 -10.14 15.13 -1.57
CA HIS A 144 -9.12 15.72 -2.44
C HIS A 144 -8.37 14.65 -3.25
N LEU A 145 -7.87 13.60 -2.59
CA LEU A 145 -7.21 12.48 -3.29
C LEU A 145 -8.15 11.81 -4.29
N THR A 146 -9.42 11.65 -3.95
CA THR A 146 -10.43 11.09 -4.87
C THR A 146 -10.59 11.97 -6.11
N ARG A 147 -10.66 13.30 -5.95
CA ARG A 147 -10.69 14.25 -7.07
C ARG A 147 -9.44 14.13 -7.94
N GLU A 148 -8.25 14.14 -7.35
CA GLU A 148 -7.00 14.01 -8.11
C GLU A 148 -6.92 12.69 -8.88
N GLN A 149 -7.32 11.58 -8.26
CA GLN A 149 -7.36 10.27 -8.92
C GLN A 149 -8.36 10.24 -10.08
N ASN A 150 -9.55 10.83 -9.89
CA ASN A 150 -10.56 10.94 -10.94
C ASN A 150 -10.07 11.82 -12.09
N GLU A 151 -9.40 12.93 -11.80
CA GLU A 151 -8.80 13.79 -12.83
C GLU A 151 -7.71 13.05 -13.60
N LYS A 152 -6.82 12.32 -12.93
CA LYS A 152 -5.80 11.48 -13.59
C LYS A 152 -6.42 10.42 -14.48
N LEU A 153 -7.52 9.80 -14.02
CA LEU A 153 -8.28 8.82 -14.80
C LEU A 153 -8.89 9.43 -16.07
N VAL A 154 -9.44 10.64 -15.97
CA VAL A 154 -10.03 11.34 -17.10
C VAL A 154 -8.96 11.84 -18.08
N LYS A 155 -7.85 12.42 -17.59
CA LYS A 155 -6.71 12.86 -18.40
C LYS A 155 -6.01 11.70 -19.10
N ASN A 156 -5.99 10.54 -18.45
CA ASN A 156 -5.40 9.31 -18.93
C ASN A 156 -3.90 9.41 -19.22
N ASP A 157 -3.17 10.11 -18.35
CA ASP A 157 -1.72 10.29 -18.47
C ASP A 157 -0.99 8.94 -18.35
N LEU A 158 0.24 8.88 -18.86
CA LEU A 158 1.10 7.70 -18.70
C LEU A 158 1.45 7.49 -17.22
N ILE A 159 1.46 6.23 -16.79
CA ILE A 159 1.98 5.88 -15.47
C ILE A 159 3.51 5.86 -15.48
N GLN A 160 4.11 5.74 -14.29
CA GLN A 160 5.56 5.56 -14.15
C GLN A 160 6.02 4.31 -14.93
N GLU A 161 6.96 4.52 -15.85
CA GLU A 161 7.62 3.42 -16.55
C GLU A 161 8.55 2.65 -15.62
N GLY A 162 8.83 1.39 -15.97
CA GLY A 162 9.79 0.59 -15.23
C GLY A 162 9.92 -0.82 -15.75
N VAL A 163 10.51 -1.68 -14.92
CA VAL A 163 10.71 -3.09 -15.20
C VAL A 163 10.22 -3.91 -14.02
N ILE A 164 9.41 -4.91 -14.32
CA ILE A 164 8.91 -5.90 -13.37
C ILE A 164 9.64 -7.20 -13.64
N LEU A 165 10.19 -7.80 -12.59
CA LEU A 165 10.67 -9.17 -12.63
C LEU A 165 9.69 -10.07 -11.92
N TYR A 166 9.40 -11.22 -12.53
CA TYR A 166 8.59 -12.26 -11.92
C TYR A 166 8.99 -13.64 -12.42
N LEU A 167 8.77 -14.65 -11.60
CA LEU A 167 8.89 -16.06 -11.98
C LEU A 167 7.53 -16.57 -12.43
N GLU A 168 7.49 -17.42 -13.45
CA GLU A 168 6.25 -17.99 -13.97
C GLU A 168 6.46 -19.44 -14.42
N ASN A 169 5.55 -20.33 -14.03
CA ASN A 169 5.46 -21.70 -14.55
C ASN A 169 4.00 -22.01 -14.92
N SER A 170 3.67 -23.29 -15.20
CA SER A 170 2.32 -23.68 -15.58
C SER A 170 1.26 -23.53 -14.49
N GLU A 171 1.67 -23.38 -13.22
CA GLU A 171 0.77 -23.37 -12.07
C GLU A 171 0.55 -21.96 -11.50
N LYS A 172 1.61 -21.13 -11.43
CA LYS A 172 1.54 -19.82 -10.78
C LYS A 172 2.63 -18.86 -11.26
N SER A 173 2.45 -17.59 -10.90
CA SER A 173 3.45 -16.54 -11.01
C SER A 173 3.84 -15.96 -9.65
N GLU A 174 5.07 -15.44 -9.54
CA GLU A 174 5.61 -14.81 -8.34
C GLU A 174 6.40 -13.56 -8.69
N LYS A 175 5.88 -12.38 -8.30
CA LYS A 175 6.54 -11.09 -8.47
C LYS A 175 7.79 -11.02 -7.59
N ILE A 176 8.94 -10.80 -8.22
CA ILE A 176 10.22 -10.56 -7.53
C ILE A 176 10.31 -9.10 -7.12
N GLY A 177 9.95 -8.17 -8.02
CA GLY A 177 10.01 -6.74 -7.71
C GLY A 177 9.71 -5.83 -8.90
N PHE A 178 9.74 -4.52 -8.62
CA PHE A 178 9.61 -3.44 -9.60
C PHE A 178 10.79 -2.48 -9.46
N TRP A 179 11.34 -2.05 -10.59
CA TRP A 179 12.41 -1.06 -10.67
C TRP A 179 12.04 0.02 -11.69
N GLY A 180 12.31 1.29 -11.37
CA GLY A 180 12.03 2.40 -12.29
C GLY A 180 12.90 2.42 -13.57
N SER A 181 13.96 1.58 -13.62
CA SER A 181 14.80 1.41 -14.80
C SER A 181 15.40 0.01 -14.84
N TYR A 182 15.61 -0.54 -16.04
CA TYR A 182 16.32 -1.80 -16.23
C TYR A 182 17.74 -1.75 -15.65
N SER A 183 18.42 -0.61 -15.78
CA SER A 183 19.80 -0.40 -15.29
C SER A 183 19.93 -0.49 -13.77
N TYR A 184 18.81 -0.52 -13.02
CA TYR A 184 18.82 -0.67 -11.57
C TYR A 184 18.79 -2.12 -11.12
N ILE A 185 18.65 -3.06 -12.06
CA ILE A 185 18.57 -4.49 -11.76
C ILE A 185 19.94 -5.12 -12.00
N ILE A 186 20.41 -5.97 -11.07
CA ILE A 186 21.71 -6.65 -11.19
C ILE A 186 21.85 -7.43 -12.50
N ILE A 187 20.79 -8.06 -12.99
CA ILE A 187 20.85 -8.84 -14.23
C ILE A 187 21.15 -7.99 -15.47
N SER A 188 20.95 -6.67 -15.40
CA SER A 188 21.27 -5.73 -16.50
C SER A 188 22.76 -5.57 -16.74
N ASN A 189 23.60 -5.95 -15.77
CA ASN A 189 25.05 -5.97 -15.91
C ASN A 189 25.54 -7.13 -16.79
N PHE A 190 24.66 -8.07 -17.13
CA PHE A 190 25.00 -9.29 -17.85
C PHE A 190 24.38 -9.32 -19.24
N LYS A 191 25.05 -10.00 -20.16
CA LYS A 191 24.59 -10.10 -21.54
C LYS A 191 23.48 -11.15 -21.64
N ILE A 192 22.24 -10.69 -21.74
CA ILE A 192 21.09 -11.54 -22.01
C ILE A 192 20.72 -11.42 -23.49
N HIS A 193 21.09 -12.41 -24.31
CA HIS A 193 20.94 -12.37 -25.76
C HIS A 193 19.52 -12.09 -26.27
N GLN A 194 18.51 -12.50 -25.50
CA GLN A 194 17.10 -12.30 -25.85
C GLN A 194 16.66 -10.85 -25.68
N ILE A 195 17.39 -10.05 -24.88
CA ILE A 195 17.08 -8.65 -24.63
C ILE A 195 18.01 -7.81 -25.53
N TYR A 196 17.42 -7.21 -26.54
CA TYR A 196 18.11 -6.33 -27.47
C TYR A 196 17.27 -5.06 -27.70
N ASN A 197 17.94 -3.98 -28.10
CA ASN A 197 17.30 -2.70 -28.43
C ASN A 197 16.33 -2.19 -27.35
N ILE A 198 16.74 -2.20 -26.08
CA ILE A 198 15.92 -1.72 -24.95
C ILE A 198 15.40 -0.30 -25.17
N ASP A 199 16.20 0.56 -25.81
CA ASP A 199 15.82 1.95 -26.12
C ASP A 199 14.69 2.05 -27.16
N SER A 200 14.45 0.99 -27.93
CA SER A 200 13.35 0.94 -28.92
C SER A 200 12.03 0.42 -28.33
N ILE A 201 12.04 -0.12 -27.11
CA ILE A 201 10.83 -0.61 -26.45
C ILE A 201 9.95 0.59 -26.10
N ASN A 202 8.78 0.71 -26.72
CA ASN A 202 7.84 1.82 -26.49
C ASN A 202 6.48 1.35 -25.95
N SER A 203 6.30 0.04 -25.79
CA SER A 203 5.10 -0.59 -25.27
C SER A 203 5.44 -1.72 -24.30
N LEU A 204 4.43 -2.20 -23.58
CA LEU A 204 4.55 -3.36 -22.72
C LEU A 204 5.20 -4.53 -23.46
N THR A 205 6.34 -5.00 -22.96
CA THR A 205 7.11 -6.07 -23.59
C THR A 205 7.62 -7.03 -22.53
N VAL A 206 7.44 -8.33 -22.75
CA VAL A 206 7.86 -9.38 -21.82
C VAL A 206 8.90 -10.28 -22.49
N PHE A 207 10.09 -10.33 -21.92
CA PHE A 207 11.11 -11.31 -22.29
C PHE A 207 11.03 -12.52 -21.36
N LYS A 208 11.14 -13.72 -21.93
CA LYS A 208 11.11 -15.00 -21.22
C LYS A 208 12.47 -15.68 -21.31
N LEU A 209 13.13 -15.82 -20.16
CA LEU A 209 14.36 -16.60 -20.02
C LEU A 209 13.99 -18.00 -19.54
N GLY A 210 14.35 -19.01 -20.32
CA GLY A 210 14.15 -20.40 -19.97
C GLY A 210 15.32 -20.94 -19.14
N ARG A 211 15.25 -22.23 -18.82
CA ARG A 211 16.25 -22.92 -17.97
C ARG A 211 17.69 -22.72 -18.44
N PHE A 212 17.94 -22.76 -19.75
CA PHE A 212 19.30 -22.61 -20.30
C PHE A 212 19.84 -21.19 -20.06
N GLU A 213 19.06 -20.17 -20.38
CA GLU A 213 19.44 -18.77 -20.18
C GLU A 213 19.59 -18.42 -18.69
N ILE A 214 18.69 -18.91 -17.85
CA ILE A 214 18.77 -18.75 -16.38
C ILE A 214 20.05 -19.37 -15.85
N ASN A 215 20.44 -20.57 -16.32
CA ASN A 215 21.66 -21.23 -15.87
C ASN A 215 22.92 -20.44 -16.26
N ASN A 216 22.97 -19.90 -17.49
CA ASN A 216 24.08 -19.06 -17.92
C ASN A 216 24.15 -17.77 -17.09
N LEU A 217 23.02 -17.07 -16.93
CA LEU A 217 22.93 -15.86 -16.12
C LEU A 217 23.35 -16.13 -14.67
N LYS A 218 22.91 -17.25 -14.08
CA LYS A 218 23.31 -17.66 -12.73
C LYS A 218 24.83 -17.81 -12.62
N ASN A 219 25.48 -18.45 -13.60
CA ASN A 219 26.92 -18.63 -13.60
C ASN A 219 27.66 -17.28 -13.69
N ASP A 220 27.17 -16.36 -14.52
CA ASP A 220 27.77 -15.04 -14.65
C ASP A 220 27.62 -14.21 -13.36
N VAL A 221 26.42 -14.23 -12.76
CA VAL A 221 26.12 -13.60 -11.46
C VAL A 221 26.99 -14.19 -10.35
N LEU A 222 27.16 -15.51 -10.32
CA LEU A 222 27.99 -16.21 -9.35
C LEU A 222 29.46 -15.82 -9.45
N ASN A 223 30.00 -15.74 -10.67
CA ASN A 223 31.37 -15.34 -10.92
C ASN A 223 31.64 -13.91 -10.43
N GLU A 224 30.76 -12.97 -10.75
CA GLU A 224 30.91 -11.58 -10.33
C GLU A 224 30.73 -11.42 -8.81
N LEU A 225 29.80 -12.14 -8.19
CA LEU A 225 29.68 -12.17 -6.74
C LEU A 225 30.97 -12.66 -6.08
N ASN A 226 31.54 -13.77 -6.55
CA ASN A 226 32.79 -14.31 -6.00
C ASN A 226 33.93 -13.29 -6.10
N ASN A 227 34.03 -12.57 -7.22
CA ASN A 227 35.02 -11.49 -7.37
C ASN A 227 34.84 -10.38 -6.33
N LYS A 228 33.59 -9.97 -6.06
CA LYS A 228 33.30 -8.97 -5.03
C LYS A 228 33.57 -9.47 -3.62
N LEU A 229 33.29 -10.74 -3.33
CA LEU A 229 33.55 -11.34 -2.03
C LEU A 229 35.06 -11.50 -1.75
N MET A 230 35.91 -11.63 -2.77
CA MET A 230 37.36 -11.69 -2.59
C MET A 230 37.96 -10.39 -2.04
N ILE A 231 37.35 -9.25 -2.33
CA ILE A 231 37.79 -7.93 -1.89
C ILE A 231 36.86 -7.34 -0.82
N TYR A 232 35.95 -8.14 -0.28
CA TYR A 232 34.99 -7.67 0.71
C TYR A 232 35.69 -7.22 1.99
N GLU A 233 35.34 -6.03 2.45
CA GLU A 233 35.78 -5.48 3.73
C GLU A 233 34.58 -5.27 4.65
N LYS A 234 34.68 -5.77 5.88
CA LYS A 234 33.62 -5.60 6.88
C LYS A 234 33.35 -4.10 7.12
N PRO A 235 32.09 -3.64 7.15
CA PRO A 235 31.78 -2.23 7.37
C PRO A 235 32.29 -1.78 8.74
N LYS A 236 32.81 -0.55 8.80
CA LYS A 236 33.12 0.12 10.06
C LYS A 236 31.83 0.67 10.65
N ILE A 237 31.32 0.02 11.69
CA ILE A 237 30.02 0.38 12.28
C ILE A 237 30.25 1.36 13.43
N ASN A 238 29.65 2.56 13.34
CA ASN A 238 29.44 3.42 14.50
C ASN A 238 28.13 2.99 15.19
N GLU A 239 28.19 2.58 16.46
CA GLU A 239 27.00 2.11 17.20
C GLU A 239 25.86 3.13 17.27
N MET A 240 26.17 4.44 17.23
CA MET A 240 25.15 5.48 17.17
C MET A 240 24.42 5.50 15.81
N GLU A 241 25.12 5.24 14.70
CA GLU A 241 24.54 5.22 13.35
C GLU A 241 23.70 3.96 13.11
N ARG A 242 24.06 2.85 13.76
CA ARG A 242 23.30 1.59 13.70
C ARG A 242 21.87 1.73 14.24
N ARG A 243 21.66 2.61 15.24
CA ARG A 243 20.33 2.83 15.85
C ARG A 243 19.32 3.52 14.92
N PHE A 244 19.80 4.23 13.89
CA PHE A 244 18.96 5.05 13.02
C PHE A 244 19.00 4.63 11.55
N SER A 245 19.73 3.56 11.20
CA SER A 245 19.87 3.11 9.81
C SER A 245 19.39 1.68 9.62
N LYS A 246 18.27 1.53 8.88
CA LYS A 246 17.79 0.25 8.34
C LYS A 246 18.65 -0.27 7.18
N SER A 247 19.91 0.17 7.06
CA SER A 247 20.81 -0.15 5.94
C SER A 247 21.86 -1.21 6.27
N PHE A 248 21.89 -1.70 7.52
CA PHE A 248 22.76 -2.79 7.94
C PHE A 248 22.06 -4.14 7.81
N TYR A 249 22.67 -5.06 7.08
CA TYR A 249 22.15 -6.41 6.84
C TYR A 249 23.18 -7.45 7.25
N GLU A 250 22.72 -8.56 7.83
CA GLU A 250 23.51 -9.78 7.95
C GLU A 250 22.93 -10.80 6.97
N ILE A 251 23.78 -11.37 6.13
CA ILE A 251 23.36 -12.37 5.14
C ILE A 251 24.33 -13.54 5.13
N GLU A 252 23.79 -14.75 5.18
CA GLU A 252 24.57 -15.98 5.07
C GLU A 252 24.71 -16.38 3.60
N TYR A 253 25.93 -16.65 3.17
CA TYR A 253 26.24 -17.18 1.84
C TYR A 253 27.42 -18.14 1.95
N ASN A 254 27.28 -19.37 1.42
CA ASN A 254 28.27 -20.44 1.54
C ASN A 254 28.78 -20.65 2.99
N SER A 255 27.85 -20.69 3.96
CA SER A 255 28.14 -20.86 5.39
C SER A 255 28.98 -19.74 6.02
N ILE A 256 29.10 -18.59 5.36
CA ILE A 256 29.77 -17.39 5.88
C ILE A 256 28.72 -16.29 6.04
N THR A 257 28.68 -15.67 7.22
CA THR A 257 27.83 -14.51 7.49
C THR A 257 28.56 -13.21 7.13
N TYR A 258 28.05 -12.49 6.14
CA TYR A 258 28.54 -11.17 5.72
C TYR A 258 27.73 -10.07 6.41
N GLN A 259 28.42 -9.01 6.84
CA GLN A 259 27.79 -7.80 7.36
C GLN A 259 27.87 -6.71 6.30
N LEU A 260 26.73 -6.21 5.87
CA LEU A 260 26.63 -5.27 4.75
C LEU A 260 26.02 -3.96 5.23
N GLU A 261 26.58 -2.84 4.78
CA GLU A 261 26.04 -1.49 4.98
C GLU A 261 25.67 -0.96 3.59
N THR A 262 24.39 -0.74 3.31
CA THR A 262 23.91 -0.57 1.92
C THR A 262 23.62 0.89 1.55
N ARG A 263 23.59 1.81 2.52
CA ARG A 263 23.23 3.21 2.26
C ARG A 263 24.41 4.01 1.74
N GLN A 264 25.61 3.75 2.22
CA GLN A 264 26.82 4.49 1.89
C GLN A 264 27.87 3.63 1.18
N ASN A 265 27.79 2.31 1.30
CA ASN A 265 28.68 1.39 0.59
C ASN A 265 27.98 0.68 -0.57
N LYS A 266 28.29 1.14 -1.79
CA LYS A 266 27.75 0.60 -3.04
C LYS A 266 28.14 -0.86 -3.27
N ASP A 267 29.35 -1.28 -2.88
CA ASP A 267 29.79 -2.66 -3.05
C ASP A 267 29.04 -3.62 -2.13
N HIS A 268 28.76 -3.20 -0.89
CA HIS A 268 27.90 -3.96 0.01
C HIS A 268 26.47 -4.09 -0.51
N ASN A 269 25.91 -2.99 -1.04
CA ASN A 269 24.62 -3.05 -1.72
C ASN A 269 24.64 -4.01 -2.90
N ASN A 270 25.69 -3.96 -3.74
CA ASN A 270 25.85 -4.90 -4.84
C ASN A 270 25.92 -6.35 -4.35
N ILE A 271 26.74 -6.67 -3.35
CA ILE A 271 26.86 -8.03 -2.78
C ILE A 271 25.48 -8.53 -2.33
N LEU A 272 24.71 -7.71 -1.60
CA LEU A 272 23.36 -8.07 -1.17
C LEU A 272 22.46 -8.40 -2.36
N GLU A 273 22.45 -7.55 -3.39
CA GLU A 273 21.61 -7.72 -4.57
C GLU A 273 22.05 -8.90 -5.45
N TYR A 274 23.35 -9.20 -5.52
CA TYR A 274 23.89 -10.42 -6.17
C TYR A 274 23.39 -11.68 -5.46
N ILE A 275 23.48 -11.74 -4.14
CA ILE A 275 23.00 -12.89 -3.36
C ILE A 275 21.48 -13.05 -3.51
N ARG A 276 20.72 -11.95 -3.43
CA ARG A 276 19.25 -11.96 -3.70
C ARG A 276 18.94 -12.45 -5.11
N THR A 277 19.74 -12.05 -6.08
CA THR A 277 19.61 -12.48 -7.48
C THR A 277 19.83 -13.98 -7.63
N LEU A 278 20.92 -14.52 -7.07
CA LEU A 278 21.16 -15.96 -7.07
C LEU A 278 20.00 -16.74 -6.44
N LYS A 279 19.43 -16.25 -5.34
CA LYS A 279 18.32 -16.92 -4.65
C LYS A 279 17.10 -17.14 -5.56
N TYR A 280 16.67 -16.14 -6.32
CA TYR A 280 15.53 -16.33 -7.22
C TYR A 280 15.89 -17.10 -8.51
N LEU A 281 17.13 -17.02 -8.99
CA LEU A 281 17.60 -17.83 -10.12
C LEU A 281 17.69 -19.31 -9.73
N ASP A 282 18.17 -19.62 -8.54
CA ASP A 282 18.19 -20.97 -7.97
C ASP A 282 16.80 -21.53 -7.84
N LYS A 283 15.89 -20.74 -7.27
CA LYS A 283 14.47 -21.09 -7.18
C LYS A 283 13.88 -21.39 -8.56
N ALA A 284 14.16 -20.55 -9.55
CA ALA A 284 13.69 -20.76 -10.91
C ALA A 284 14.18 -22.10 -11.50
N LEU A 285 15.44 -22.45 -11.29
CA LEU A 285 16.01 -23.73 -11.75
C LEU A 285 15.49 -24.94 -10.98
N SER A 286 15.30 -24.83 -9.66
CA SER A 286 14.89 -25.96 -8.81
C SER A 286 13.39 -26.27 -8.91
N GLU A 287 12.56 -25.23 -9.04
CA GLU A 287 11.10 -25.36 -9.12
C GLU A 287 10.56 -25.27 -10.56
N GLY A 288 11.44 -25.11 -11.55
CA GLY A 288 11.07 -25.14 -12.96
C GLY A 288 10.30 -23.89 -13.43
N TYR A 289 10.64 -22.71 -12.93
CA TYR A 289 10.11 -21.45 -13.45
C TYR A 289 10.93 -20.93 -14.63
N ASP A 290 10.24 -20.19 -15.51
CA ASP A 290 10.86 -19.19 -16.35
C ASP A 290 11.03 -17.88 -15.59
N LEU A 291 12.09 -17.13 -15.91
CA LEU A 291 12.25 -15.75 -15.45
C LEU A 291 11.67 -14.82 -16.50
N LYS A 292 10.72 -13.97 -16.09
CA LYS A 292 10.08 -12.98 -16.93
C LYS A 292 10.58 -11.58 -16.62
N ILE A 293 10.97 -10.85 -17.65
CA ILE A 293 11.43 -9.46 -17.58
C ILE A 293 10.44 -8.61 -18.36
N CYS A 294 9.56 -7.92 -17.64
CA CYS A 294 8.49 -7.12 -18.20
C CYS A 294 8.84 -5.63 -18.18
N PHE A 295 9.03 -5.05 -19.34
CA PHE A 295 9.20 -3.61 -19.53
C PHE A 295 7.83 -2.93 -19.57
N LEU A 296 7.51 -2.17 -18.53
CA LEU A 296 6.27 -1.44 -18.38
C LEU A 296 6.39 -0.08 -19.06
N ARG A 297 6.00 0.00 -20.33
CA ARG A 297 6.00 1.23 -21.14
C ARG A 297 4.67 1.39 -21.89
N GLY A 298 4.22 2.63 -22.09
CA GLY A 298 2.98 2.93 -22.82
C GLY A 298 1.68 2.55 -22.08
N ILE A 299 1.76 2.26 -20.78
CA ILE A 299 0.60 2.02 -19.91
C ILE A 299 0.10 3.37 -19.38
N THR A 300 -1.20 3.56 -19.45
CA THR A 300 -1.90 4.77 -19.02
C THR A 300 -2.55 4.59 -17.65
N TYR A 301 -2.97 5.69 -17.03
CA TYR A 301 -3.64 5.62 -15.74
C TYR A 301 -4.97 4.84 -15.80
N GLN A 302 -5.70 4.89 -16.92
CA GLN A 302 -6.89 4.05 -17.11
C GLN A 302 -6.55 2.56 -17.14
N ASP A 303 -5.48 2.20 -17.86
CA ASP A 303 -5.01 0.80 -17.93
C ASP A 303 -4.71 0.26 -16.52
N ASP A 304 -3.88 0.97 -15.74
CA ASP A 304 -3.53 0.59 -14.36
C ASP A 304 -4.77 0.55 -13.45
N LYS A 305 -5.63 1.58 -13.52
CA LYS A 305 -6.84 1.63 -12.68
C LYS A 305 -7.76 0.45 -12.95
N PHE A 306 -7.94 0.05 -14.21
CA PHE A 306 -8.79 -1.08 -14.59
C PHE A 306 -8.20 -2.40 -14.08
N LEU A 307 -6.90 -2.61 -14.26
CA LEU A 307 -6.22 -3.80 -13.75
C LEU A 307 -6.33 -3.89 -12.22
N ARG A 308 -6.07 -2.80 -11.50
CA ARG A 308 -6.18 -2.75 -10.02
C ARG A 308 -7.61 -2.99 -9.56
N HIS A 309 -8.59 -2.38 -10.22
CA HIS A 309 -10.02 -2.52 -9.91
C HIS A 309 -10.45 -3.98 -10.01
N ILE A 310 -10.13 -4.64 -11.13
CA ILE A 310 -10.48 -6.05 -11.35
C ILE A 310 -9.71 -6.95 -10.36
N ASN A 311 -8.42 -6.68 -10.13
CA ASN A 311 -7.59 -7.52 -9.26
C ASN A 311 -8.01 -7.46 -7.79
N TYR A 312 -8.08 -6.25 -7.21
CA TYR A 312 -8.24 -6.09 -5.77
C TYR A 312 -9.69 -6.12 -5.30
N LEU A 313 -10.62 -5.55 -6.08
CA LEU A 313 -12.04 -5.52 -5.68
C LEU A 313 -12.78 -6.78 -6.10
N TYR A 314 -12.37 -7.42 -7.20
CA TYR A 314 -13.08 -8.55 -7.79
C TYR A 314 -12.21 -9.80 -7.99
N LYS A 315 -11.06 -9.87 -7.30
CA LYS A 315 -10.20 -11.05 -7.24
C LYS A 315 -9.75 -11.55 -8.63
N GLY A 316 -9.57 -10.63 -9.56
CA GLY A 316 -9.05 -10.90 -10.90
C GLY A 316 -10.10 -11.26 -11.96
N GLN A 317 -11.39 -11.26 -11.63
CA GLN A 317 -12.46 -11.59 -12.58
C GLN A 317 -13.71 -10.74 -12.37
N LEU A 318 -14.24 -10.14 -13.43
CA LEU A 318 -15.40 -9.25 -13.36
C LEU A 318 -16.23 -9.26 -14.65
N GLU A 319 -17.55 -9.09 -14.53
CA GLU A 319 -18.42 -8.88 -15.69
C GLU A 319 -18.18 -7.51 -16.33
N LYS A 320 -18.15 -7.48 -17.66
CA LYS A 320 -17.90 -6.29 -18.47
C LYS A 320 -18.91 -5.18 -18.18
N GLU A 321 -20.19 -5.53 -18.00
CA GLU A 321 -21.25 -4.59 -17.66
C GLU A 321 -21.01 -3.93 -16.30
N LYS A 322 -20.44 -4.68 -15.35
CA LYS A 322 -20.10 -4.14 -14.03
C LYS A 322 -18.94 -3.15 -14.09
N ILE A 323 -17.94 -3.40 -14.95
CA ILE A 323 -16.88 -2.42 -15.23
C ILE A 323 -17.49 -1.13 -15.80
N ILE A 324 -18.41 -1.26 -16.76
CA ILE A 324 -19.07 -0.09 -17.35
C ILE A 324 -19.82 0.69 -16.26
N GLU A 325 -20.59 0.01 -15.42
CA GLU A 325 -21.35 0.61 -14.32
C GLU A 325 -20.45 1.35 -13.31
N ASP A 326 -19.31 0.74 -12.93
CA ASP A 326 -18.40 1.30 -11.93
C ASP A 326 -17.69 2.57 -12.43
N PHE A 327 -17.46 2.70 -13.74
CA PHE A 327 -16.71 3.81 -14.34
C PHE A 327 -17.56 4.83 -15.11
N LYS A 328 -18.87 4.59 -15.31
CA LYS A 328 -19.75 5.44 -16.17
C LYS A 328 -19.83 6.91 -15.78
N ASN A 329 -19.60 7.22 -14.50
CA ASN A 329 -19.67 8.61 -13.99
C ASN A 329 -18.40 9.41 -14.34
N LEU A 330 -17.32 8.74 -14.73
CA LEU A 330 -16.02 9.35 -15.00
C LEU A 330 -15.61 9.18 -16.46
N LEU A 331 -15.97 8.06 -17.09
CA LEU A 331 -15.54 7.68 -18.43
C LEU A 331 -16.74 7.35 -19.32
N SER A 332 -16.64 7.69 -20.59
CA SER A 332 -17.61 7.22 -21.59
C SER A 332 -17.49 5.71 -21.78
N GLN A 333 -18.61 5.06 -22.15
CA GLN A 333 -18.60 3.64 -22.47
C GLN A 333 -17.57 3.29 -23.55
N LYS A 334 -17.37 4.17 -24.55
CA LYS A 334 -16.34 3.99 -25.58
C LYS A 334 -14.93 3.92 -24.98
N GLN A 335 -14.56 4.86 -24.10
CA GLN A 335 -13.25 4.84 -23.44
C GLN A 335 -13.05 3.55 -22.64
N ILE A 336 -14.07 3.12 -21.89
CA ILE A 336 -14.02 1.87 -21.11
C ILE A 336 -13.76 0.66 -22.03
N LEU A 337 -14.48 0.56 -23.14
CA LEU A 337 -14.32 -0.55 -24.10
C LEU A 337 -12.97 -0.52 -24.82
N ASP A 338 -12.51 0.66 -25.24
CA ASP A 338 -11.22 0.85 -25.91
C ASP A 338 -10.06 0.46 -24.97
N THR A 339 -10.15 0.80 -23.68
CA THR A 339 -9.17 0.41 -22.65
C THR A 339 -9.14 -1.10 -22.43
N LEU A 340 -10.31 -1.75 -22.30
CA LEU A 340 -10.37 -3.21 -22.18
C LEU A 340 -9.77 -3.91 -23.41
N GLN A 341 -10.08 -3.42 -24.62
CA GLN A 341 -9.52 -3.98 -25.85
C GLN A 341 -8.01 -3.77 -25.92
N LYS A 342 -7.50 -2.61 -25.48
CA LYS A 342 -6.05 -2.36 -25.39
C LYS A 342 -5.39 -3.36 -24.44
N LEU A 343 -5.91 -3.51 -23.22
CA LEU A 343 -5.38 -4.44 -22.22
C LEU A 343 -5.42 -5.90 -22.69
N GLU A 344 -6.45 -6.30 -23.42
CA GLU A 344 -6.54 -7.62 -24.05
C GLU A 344 -5.44 -7.81 -25.11
N LYS A 345 -5.24 -6.83 -26.00
CA LYS A 345 -4.16 -6.87 -27.01
C LYS A 345 -2.76 -6.93 -26.38
N LEU A 346 -2.59 -6.29 -25.22
CA LEU A 346 -1.36 -6.35 -24.43
C LEU A 346 -1.20 -7.66 -23.64
N GLY A 347 -2.22 -8.53 -23.66
CA GLY A 347 -2.21 -9.80 -22.95
C GLY A 347 -2.35 -9.68 -21.43
N CYS A 348 -2.81 -8.54 -20.91
CA CYS A 348 -3.02 -8.32 -19.47
C CYS A 348 -4.33 -8.92 -18.96
N LEU A 349 -5.30 -9.12 -19.86
CA LEU A 349 -6.58 -9.74 -19.56
C LEU A 349 -7.09 -10.51 -20.77
N THR A 350 -8.11 -11.34 -20.55
CA THR A 350 -8.90 -11.98 -21.60
C THR A 350 -10.36 -11.60 -21.44
N VAL A 351 -11.05 -11.46 -22.57
CA VAL A 351 -12.51 -11.26 -22.59
C VAL A 351 -13.16 -12.49 -23.22
N PHE A 352 -13.87 -13.27 -22.41
CA PHE A 352 -14.67 -14.39 -22.89
C PHE A 352 -16.15 -14.14 -22.62
N ASP A 353 -16.93 -14.04 -23.70
CA ASP A 353 -18.33 -13.61 -23.66
C ASP A 353 -18.49 -12.25 -22.95
N ARG A 354 -19.00 -12.25 -21.71
CA ARG A 354 -19.19 -11.06 -20.87
C ARG A 354 -18.20 -10.96 -19.72
N THR A 355 -17.33 -11.95 -19.56
CA THR A 355 -16.40 -12.02 -18.43
C THR A 355 -15.03 -11.50 -18.83
N VAL A 356 -14.50 -10.59 -18.03
CA VAL A 356 -13.13 -10.10 -18.09
C VAL A 356 -12.31 -10.79 -17.01
N THR A 357 -11.22 -11.45 -17.39
CA THR A 357 -10.34 -12.16 -16.45
C THR A 357 -8.90 -11.68 -16.63
N LEU A 358 -8.22 -11.33 -15.53
CA LEU A 358 -6.81 -10.97 -15.58
C LEU A 358 -5.93 -12.18 -15.88
N THR A 359 -4.96 -11.99 -16.76
CA THR A 359 -3.87 -12.95 -16.95
C THR A 359 -2.84 -12.82 -15.83
N GLU A 360 -1.90 -13.76 -15.75
CA GLU A 360 -0.75 -13.63 -14.84
C GLU A 360 0.06 -12.37 -15.11
N LEU A 361 0.20 -11.95 -16.37
CA LEU A 361 0.84 -10.67 -16.70
C LEU A 361 0.07 -9.48 -16.10
N GLY A 362 -1.26 -9.43 -16.25
CA GLY A 362 -2.09 -8.37 -15.67
C GLY A 362 -1.97 -8.29 -14.14
N LYS A 363 -1.94 -9.45 -13.47
CA LYS A 363 -1.76 -9.54 -12.01
C LYS A 363 -0.37 -9.08 -11.56
N ASN A 364 0.68 -9.38 -12.33
CA ASN A 364 2.05 -8.97 -11.97
C ASN A 364 2.32 -7.47 -12.20
N ILE A 365 1.58 -6.84 -13.11
CA ILE A 365 1.65 -5.38 -13.34
C ILE A 365 1.17 -4.60 -12.11
N VAL A 366 0.11 -5.07 -11.45
CA VAL A 366 -0.53 -4.33 -10.34
C VAL A 366 0.16 -4.44 -9.00
#